data_AF-A9CUA3-F1
#
_entry.id   AF-A9CUA3-F1
#
_cell.length_a   1.000
_cell.length_b   1.000
_cell.length_c   1.000
_cell.angle_alpha   90.00
_cell.angle_beta   90.00
_cell.angle_gamma   90.00
#
_symmetry.space_group_name_H-M   'P 1'
#
loop_
_entity.id
_entity.type
_entity.pdbx_description
1 polymer ?
#
loop_
_entity_poly.entity_id
_entity_poly.type
_entity_poly.pdbx_seq_one_letter_code
_entity_poly.pdbx_strand_id
1 'polypeptide(L)' 'MAENNKANRALEAFLAKRLKLAKSRVRVISGANSRTKTVRLEGDPQELAAKLDGLA' A
#
# COMPACT_ATOMS: atom_id res chain seq x y z
N MET A 1 14.57 13.18 9.89
CA MET A 1 13.25 12.59 9.53
C MET A 1 13.15 12.43 8.01
N ALA A 2 13.92 11.55 7.38
CA ALA A 2 13.93 11.43 5.90
C ALA A 2 14.10 10.00 5.35
N GLU A 3 14.45 9.01 6.18
CA GLU A 3 14.77 7.66 5.70
C GLU A 3 13.53 6.79 5.42
N ASN A 4 12.42 7.04 6.11
CA ASN A 4 11.18 6.25 5.95
C ASN A 4 10.50 6.42 4.58
N ASN A 5 10.86 7.45 3.80
CA ASN A 5 10.17 7.76 2.55
C ASN A 5 10.45 6.73 1.45
N LYS A 6 11.67 6.18 1.35
CA LYS A 6 12.05 5.29 0.25
C LYS A 6 11.37 3.92 0.35
N ALA A 7 11.35 3.34 1.56
CA ALA A 7 10.67 2.07 1.82
C ALA A 7 9.15 2.19 1.66
N ASN A 8 8.57 3.28 2.17
CA ASN A 8 7.13 3.53 2.03
C ASN A 8 6.73 3.73 0.56
N ARG A 9 7.49 4.53 -0.20
CA ARG A 9 7.25 4.73 -1.64
C ARG A 9 7.38 3.44 -2.45
N ALA A 10 8.33 2.58 -2.11
CA ALA A 10 8.51 1.28 -2.76
C ALA A 10 7.30 0.36 -2.48
N LEU A 11 6.81 0.33 -1.24
CA LEU A 11 5.63 -0.44 -0.86
C LEU A 11 4.36 0.09 -1.54
N GLU A 12 4.16 1.42 -1.54
CA GLU A 12 3.04 2.07 -2.23
C GLU A 12 3.04 1.74 -3.72
N ALA A 13 4.20 1.84 -4.38
CA ALA A 13 4.34 1.53 -5.79
C ALA A 13 4.12 0.04 -6.10
N PHE A 14 4.60 -0.85 -5.24
CA PHE A 14 4.40 -2.30 -5.38
C PHE A 14 2.91 -2.66 -5.28
N LEU A 15 2.25 -2.19 -4.22
CA LEU A 15 0.82 -2.42 -4.00
C LEU A 15 -0.02 -1.77 -5.10
N ALA A 16 0.27 -0.53 -5.49
CA ALA A 16 -0.41 0.14 -6.59
C ALA A 16 -0.32 -0.65 -7.91
N LYS A 17 0.87 -1.21 -8.23
CA LYS A 17 1.07 -2.01 -9.44
C LYS A 17 0.32 -3.34 -9.38
N ARG A 18 0.37 -4.04 -8.25
CA ARG A 18 -0.30 -5.35 -8.07
C ARG A 18 -1.82 -5.21 -8.05
N LEU A 19 -2.33 -4.20 -7.36
CA LEU A 19 -3.76 -3.92 -7.22
C LEU A 19 -4.32 -3.08 -8.38
N LYS A 20 -3.51 -2.68 -9.38
CA LYS A 20 -3.90 -1.76 -10.47
C LYS A 20 -4.60 -0.49 -9.95
N LEU A 21 -4.13 0.04 -8.83
CA LEU A 21 -4.65 1.27 -8.22
C LEU A 21 -3.73 2.45 -8.54
N ALA A 22 -4.31 3.64 -8.61
CA ALA A 22 -3.52 4.87 -8.69
C ALA A 22 -2.66 5.01 -7.43
N LYS A 23 -1.40 5.43 -7.58
CA LYS A 23 -0.48 5.66 -6.43
C LYS A 23 -1.06 6.65 -5.40
N SER A 24 -1.94 7.57 -5.82
CA SER A 24 -2.61 8.50 -4.91
C SER A 24 -3.62 7.82 -3.98
N ARG A 25 -4.11 6.63 -4.35
CA ARG A 25 -5.07 5.82 -3.59
C ARG A 25 -4.40 4.80 -2.67
N VAL A 26 -3.07 4.73 -2.66
CA VAL A 26 -2.30 3.80 -1.83
C VAL A 26 -1.37 4.63 -0.98
N ARG A 27 -1.59 4.67 0.33
CA ARG A 27 -0.77 5.44 1.27
C ARG A 27 -0.40 4.68 2.51
N VAL A 28 0.87 4.68 2.87
CA VAL A 28 1.30 4.14 4.18
C VAL A 28 0.96 5.18 5.26
N ILE A 29 0.06 4.83 6.17
CA ILE A 29 -0.42 5.74 7.23
C ILE A 29 0.26 5.47 8.58
N SER A 30 0.89 4.32 8.79
CA SER A 30 1.58 3.97 10.04
C SER A 30 2.56 2.81 9.88
N GLY A 31 3.47 2.65 10.85
CA GLY A 31 4.48 1.57 10.85
C GLY A 31 5.80 1.95 10.18
N ALA A 32 6.21 3.22 10.26
CA ALA A 32 7.49 3.67 9.70
C ALA A 32 8.69 2.85 10.23
N ASN A 33 8.71 2.59 11.54
CA ASN A 33 9.76 1.86 12.26
C ASN A 33 9.35 0.45 12.75
N SER A 34 8.19 -0.05 12.33
CA SER A 34 7.67 -1.36 12.75
C SER A 34 7.67 -2.36 11.61
N ARG A 35 7.86 -3.64 11.93
CA ARG A 35 7.75 -4.76 10.97
C ARG A 35 6.36 -4.81 10.31
N THR A 36 5.34 -4.38 11.04
CA THR A 36 3.95 -4.25 10.55
C THR A 36 3.70 -2.83 10.06
N LYS A 37 3.39 -2.69 8.77
CA LYS A 37 3.04 -1.41 8.13
C LYS A 37 1.54 -1.35 7.84
N THR A 38 0.88 -0.29 8.28
CA THR A 38 -0.53 -0.04 7.98
C THR A 38 -0.63 0.81 6.72
N VAL A 39 -1.27 0.26 5.69
CA VAL A 39 -1.48 0.93 4.41
C VAL A 39 -2.97 1.20 4.23
N ARG A 40 -3.30 2.46 3.97
CA ARG A 40 -4.62 2.88 3.55
C ARG A 40 -4.75 2.71 2.04
N LEU A 41 -5.79 2.01 1.65
CA LEU A 41 -6.18 1.81 0.26
C LEU A 41 -7.53 2.51 0.07
N GLU A 42 -7.63 3.37 -0.93
CA GLU A 42 -8.87 4.07 -1.28
C GLU A 42 -9.42 3.50 -2.59
N GLY A 43 -10.71 3.19 -2.60
CA GLY A 43 -11.37 2.58 -3.76
C GLY A 43 -12.47 1.62 -3.34
N ASP A 44 -12.85 0.77 -4.28
CA ASP A 44 -13.97 -0.14 -4.09
C ASP A 44 -13.54 -1.36 -3.25
N PRO A 45 -14.19 -1.61 -2.11
CA PRO A 45 -13.77 -2.65 -1.18
C PRO A 45 -13.84 -4.06 -1.77
N GLN A 46 -14.80 -4.34 -2.68
CA GLN A 46 -14.89 -5.65 -3.34
C GLN A 46 -13.70 -5.89 -4.28
N GLU A 47 -13.36 -4.91 -5.11
CA GLU A 47 -12.19 -4.97 -6.00
C GLU A 47 -10.88 -5.10 -5.22
N LEU A 48 -10.76 -4.36 -4.11
CA LEU A 48 -9.60 -4.40 -3.23
C LEU A 48 -9.43 -5.78 -2.59
N ALA A 49 -10.51 -6.33 -2.03
CA ALA A 49 -10.52 -7.65 -1.41
C ALA A 49 -10.16 -8.73 -2.44
N ALA A 50 -10.77 -8.72 -3.63
CA ALA A 50 -10.48 -9.69 -4.68
C ALA A 50 -9.03 -9.63 -5.16
N LYS A 51 -8.46 -8.43 -5.30
CA LYS A 51 -7.05 -8.27 -5.69
C LYS A 51 -6.08 -8.65 -4.58
N LEU A 52 -6.42 -8.43 -3.30
CA LEU A 52 -5.64 -8.88 -2.15
C LEU A 52 -5.67 -10.39 -1.99
N ASP A 53 -6.82 -11.02 -2.23
CA ASP A 53 -6.99 -12.47 -2.22
C ASP A 53 -6.09 -13.13 -3.28
N GLY A 54 -6.04 -12.55 -4.48
CA GLY A 54 -5.12 -13.00 -5.55
C GLY A 54 -3.62 -12.74 -5.32
N LEU A 55 -3.22 -12.15 -4.18
CA LEU A 55 -1.80 -12.04 -3.78
C LEU A 55 -1.34 -13.19 -2.88
N ALA A 56 -2.26 -13.99 -2.31
CA ALA A 56 -1.96 -15.10 -1.41
C ALA A 56 -1.31 -16.30 -2.14
#